data_AF-A0A816LIS0-F1
#
_entry.id   AF-A0A816LIS0-F1
#
_cell.length_a   1.000
_cell.length_b   1.000
_cell.length_c   1.000
_cell.angle_alpha   90.00
_cell.angle_beta   90.00
_cell.angle_gamma   90.00
#
_symmetry.space_group_name_H-M   'P 1'
#
loop_
_entity.id
_entity.type
_entity.pdbx_description
1 polymer ?
#
loop_
_entity_poly.entity_id
_entity_poly.type
_entity_poly.pdbx_seq_one_letter_code
_entity_poly.pdbx_strand_id
1 'polypeptide(L)'
;MKVSRSADYKVAVGVVEGKIYVIGGSDEDSQVEVFDSETQTWDFEEKAKFESDFWVSMKQKVYMVGRDGRVSIGLMWFNTKLKVWTRVVDRDGKDGKLELYSFAAQKMEEYEGNIAPFWPLANTDRTKNDLICKLIALDRVGENIRGRIEWSGIAAA
;
A
#
# COMPACT_ATOMS: atom_id res chain seq x y z
N MET A 1 -13.84 -22.09 -1.44
CA MET A 1 -13.71 -21.76 -2.88
C MET A 1 -12.26 -21.35 -3.10
N LYS A 2 -11.56 -21.84 -4.12
CA LYS A 2 -10.14 -21.49 -4.35
C LYS A 2 -10.08 -20.41 -5.42
N VAL A 3 -9.51 -19.26 -5.11
CA VAL A 3 -9.35 -18.15 -6.07
C VAL A 3 -8.23 -18.53 -7.04
N SER A 4 -8.49 -18.48 -8.33
CA SER A 4 -7.47 -18.61 -9.35
C SER A 4 -6.62 -17.35 -9.35
N ARG A 5 -5.35 -17.48 -8.96
CA ARG A 5 -4.38 -16.39 -9.05
C ARG A 5 -3.58 -16.53 -10.34
N SER A 6 -3.32 -15.41 -11.00
CA SER A 6 -2.35 -15.36 -12.11
C SER A 6 -1.01 -14.85 -11.59
N ALA A 7 0.08 -15.40 -12.12
CA ALA A 7 1.45 -14.97 -11.79
C ALA A 7 1.73 -13.51 -12.24
N ASP A 8 0.88 -12.97 -13.11
CA ASP A 8 1.01 -11.62 -13.65
C ASP A 8 0.54 -10.53 -12.68
N TYR A 9 -0.19 -10.90 -11.61
CA TYR A 9 -0.74 -9.95 -10.63
C TYR A 9 -0.01 -9.99 -9.30
N LYS A 10 0.17 -8.79 -8.72
CA LYS A 10 0.82 -8.61 -7.43
C LYS A 10 -0.12 -8.98 -6.28
N VAL A 11 0.44 -9.62 -5.25
CA VAL A 11 -0.27 -10.04 -4.03
C VAL A 11 0.32 -9.30 -2.83
N ALA A 12 -0.55 -8.74 -1.98
CA ALA A 12 -0.21 -8.30 -0.64
C ALA A 12 -0.37 -9.45 0.33
N VAL A 13 0.54 -9.56 1.30
CA VAL A 13 0.32 -10.41 2.47
C VAL A 13 0.68 -9.61 3.72
N GLY A 14 -0.19 -9.64 4.73
CA GLY A 14 0.05 -8.97 6.01
C GLY A 14 -0.63 -9.69 7.16
N VAL A 15 -0.10 -9.52 8.38
CA VAL A 15 -0.74 -10.02 9.59
C VAL A 15 -1.43 -8.86 10.30
N VAL A 16 -2.75 -8.97 10.50
CA VAL A 16 -3.56 -7.97 11.19
C VAL A 16 -4.41 -8.67 12.23
N GLU A 17 -4.34 -8.21 13.49
CA GLU A 17 -5.13 -8.77 14.61
C GLU A 17 -5.03 -10.31 14.72
N GLY A 18 -3.83 -10.86 14.44
CA GLY A 18 -3.57 -12.31 14.51
C GLY A 18 -4.06 -13.13 13.31
N LYS A 19 -4.64 -12.49 12.29
CA LYS A 19 -5.10 -13.13 11.05
C LYS A 19 -4.21 -12.74 9.87
N ILE A 20 -4.06 -13.63 8.90
CA ILE A 20 -3.28 -13.37 7.68
C ILE A 20 -4.23 -12.83 6.61
N TYR A 21 -3.96 -11.63 6.12
CA TYR A 21 -4.68 -11.02 5.02
C TYR A 21 -3.88 -11.19 3.74
N VAL A 22 -4.52 -11.72 2.70
CA VAL A 22 -3.97 -11.86 1.35
C VAL A 22 -4.84 -11.04 0.40
N ILE A 23 -4.24 -10.10 -0.33
CA ILE A 23 -4.98 -9.10 -1.11
C ILE A 23 -4.45 -9.07 -2.54
N GLY A 24 -5.35 -9.16 -3.52
CA GLY A 24 -5.01 -9.07 -4.94
C GLY A 24 -4.56 -10.41 -5.55
N GLY A 25 -3.89 -10.35 -6.71
CA GLY A 25 -3.43 -11.55 -7.43
C GLY A 25 -4.44 -12.15 -8.40
N SER A 26 -5.55 -11.48 -8.70
CA SER A 26 -6.62 -11.98 -9.59
C SER A 26 -6.99 -10.96 -10.67
N ASP A 27 -7.41 -11.46 -11.85
CA ASP A 27 -7.97 -10.68 -12.96
C ASP A 27 -9.28 -9.97 -12.59
N GLU A 28 -10.01 -10.52 -11.61
CA GLU A 28 -11.23 -9.93 -11.07
C GLU A 28 -10.92 -9.27 -9.72
N ASP A 29 -11.44 -8.05 -9.53
CA ASP A 29 -11.50 -7.23 -8.31
C ASP A 29 -10.64 -7.73 -7.12
N SER A 30 -9.64 -6.95 -6.71
CA SER A 30 -8.68 -7.21 -5.62
C SER A 30 -9.33 -7.84 -4.38
N GLN A 31 -9.45 -9.17 -4.41
CA GLN A 31 -10.14 -9.95 -3.40
C GLN A 31 -9.28 -9.98 -2.15
N VAL A 32 -9.92 -9.81 -1.00
CA VAL A 32 -9.28 -9.92 0.32
C VAL A 32 -9.63 -11.29 0.87
N GLU A 33 -8.61 -12.13 1.05
CA GLU A 33 -8.69 -13.43 1.69
C GLU A 33 -8.09 -13.33 3.10
N VAL A 34 -8.81 -13.82 4.10
CA VAL A 34 -8.39 -13.74 5.51
C VAL A 34 -8.27 -15.15 6.07
N PHE A 35 -7.08 -15.51 6.50
CA PHE A 35 -6.83 -16.75 7.22
C PHE A 35 -6.87 -16.49 8.72
N ASP A 36 -7.76 -17.22 9.39
CA ASP A 36 -7.86 -17.26 10.83
C ASP A 36 -7.11 -18.48 11.37
N SER A 37 -6.05 -18.24 12.15
CA SER A 37 -5.24 -19.31 12.71
C SER A 37 -5.95 -20.11 13.82
N GLU A 38 -6.95 -19.51 14.48
CA GLU A 38 -7.70 -20.17 15.55
C GLU A 38 -8.66 -21.23 14.99
N THR A 39 -9.37 -20.90 13.91
CA THR A 39 -10.33 -21.79 13.26
C THR A 39 -9.71 -22.59 12.11
N GLN A 40 -8.50 -22.22 11.67
CA GLN A 40 -7.82 -22.78 10.51
C GLN A 40 -8.64 -22.64 9.22
N THR A 41 -9.44 -21.58 9.11
CA THR A 41 -10.31 -21.32 7.96
C THR A 41 -9.88 -20.09 7.17
N TRP A 42 -10.24 -20.10 5.89
CA TRP A 42 -10.14 -18.95 5.01
C TRP A 42 -11.52 -18.33 4.81
N ASP A 43 -11.63 -17.04 5.10
CA ASP A 43 -12.79 -16.21 4.83
C ASP A 43 -12.50 -15.21 3.70
N PHE A 44 -13.55 -14.67 3.10
CA PHE A 44 -13.47 -13.68 2.02
C PHE A 44 -14.10 -12.38 2.50
N GLU A 45 -13.39 -11.28 2.28
CA GLU A 45 -13.90 -9.92 2.57
C GLU A 45 -14.21 -9.16 1.27
N GLU A 46 -14.71 -7.93 1.44
CA GLU A 46 -15.27 -7.11 0.37
C GLU A 46 -14.28 -6.88 -0.78
N LYS A 47 -14.80 -6.95 -2.00
CA LYS A 47 -14.03 -6.74 -3.23
C LYS A 47 -13.63 -5.28 -3.36
N ALA A 48 -12.35 -5.02 -3.58
CA ALA A 48 -11.85 -3.69 -3.86
C ALA A 48 -11.37 -3.62 -5.31
N LYS A 49 -11.78 -2.61 -6.09
CA LYS A 49 -11.33 -2.47 -7.49
C LYS A 49 -10.07 -1.61 -7.56
N PHE A 50 -8.90 -2.20 -7.31
CA PHE A 50 -7.64 -1.48 -7.42
C PHE A 50 -6.56 -2.30 -8.12
N GLU A 51 -5.99 -1.77 -9.21
CA GLU A 51 -4.71 -2.26 -9.70
C GLU A 51 -3.61 -1.73 -8.78
N SER A 52 -2.80 -2.63 -8.25
CA SER A 52 -1.72 -2.30 -7.32
C SER A 52 -0.40 -2.79 -7.84
N ASP A 53 0.61 -1.93 -7.77
CA ASP A 53 1.98 -2.30 -8.08
C ASP A 53 2.67 -2.89 -6.82
N PHE A 54 2.36 -2.40 -5.61
CA PHE A 54 3.05 -2.80 -4.36
C PHE A 54 2.20 -2.64 -3.08
N TRP A 55 2.59 -3.41 -2.07
CA TRP A 55 1.94 -3.46 -0.77
C TRP A 55 2.96 -3.50 0.38
N VAL A 56 2.58 -3.00 1.56
CA VAL A 56 3.37 -3.18 2.80
C VAL A 56 2.43 -3.43 3.97
N SER A 57 2.85 -4.25 4.92
CA SER A 57 2.18 -4.42 6.21
C SER A 57 2.96 -3.65 7.27
N MET A 58 2.33 -2.70 7.95
CA MET A 58 2.94 -1.93 9.05
C MET A 58 1.94 -1.79 10.20
N LYS A 59 2.39 -2.05 11.44
CA LYS A 59 1.59 -1.90 12.67
C LYS A 59 0.19 -2.48 12.54
N GLN A 60 0.10 -3.72 12.04
CA GLN A 60 -1.17 -4.45 11.86
C GLN A 60 -2.12 -3.79 10.84
N LYS A 61 -1.58 -3.18 9.78
CA LYS A 61 -2.37 -2.60 8.69
C LYS A 61 -1.68 -2.87 7.36
N VAL A 62 -2.47 -3.11 6.31
CA VAL A 62 -1.97 -3.27 4.94
C VAL A 62 -2.14 -1.95 4.21
N TYR A 63 -1.06 -1.47 3.58
CA TYR A 63 -1.03 -0.28 2.78
C TYR A 63 -0.70 -0.60 1.33
N MET A 64 -1.23 0.22 0.43
CA MET A 64 -1.11 0.05 -1.00
C MET A 64 -0.73 1.37 -1.66
N VAL A 65 0.08 1.31 -2.72
CA VAL A 65 0.16 2.37 -3.72
C VAL A 65 -0.35 1.78 -5.04
N GLY A 66 -1.43 2.34 -5.57
CA GLY A 66 -2.15 1.77 -6.73
C GLY A 66 -2.21 2.70 -7.95
N ARG A 67 -2.50 2.10 -9.10
CA ARG A 67 -2.91 2.80 -10.32
C ARG A 67 -4.40 2.57 -10.55
N ASP A 68 -5.10 3.64 -10.91
CA ASP A 68 -6.23 3.53 -11.81
C ASP A 68 -5.78 4.27 -13.06
N GLY A 69 -5.94 3.71 -14.25
CA GLY A 69 -5.36 4.16 -15.52
C GLY A 69 -5.65 5.62 -15.93
N ARG A 70 -6.28 6.43 -15.06
CA ARG A 70 -6.52 7.87 -15.22
C ARG A 70 -6.09 8.74 -14.02
N VAL A 71 -5.86 8.20 -12.82
CA VAL A 71 -5.54 8.97 -11.60
C VAL A 71 -4.61 8.17 -10.67
N SER A 72 -3.59 8.81 -10.08
CA SER A 72 -2.78 8.17 -9.03
C SER A 72 -3.68 7.79 -7.85
N ILE A 73 -3.78 6.50 -7.54
CA ILE A 73 -4.35 6.08 -6.27
C ILE A 73 -3.22 6.32 -5.27
N GLY A 74 -3.34 7.37 -4.47
CA GLY A 74 -2.35 7.69 -3.44
C GLY A 74 -2.15 6.54 -2.46
N LEU A 75 -1.40 6.76 -1.39
CA LEU A 75 -1.28 5.76 -0.33
C LEU A 75 -2.67 5.39 0.20
N MET A 76 -3.05 4.13 0.09
CA MET A 76 -4.29 3.57 0.65
C MET A 76 -3.94 2.71 1.86
N TRP A 77 -4.89 2.56 2.77
CA TRP A 77 -4.82 1.62 3.88
C TRP A 77 -6.12 0.83 3.99
N PHE A 78 -6.02 -0.45 4.34
CA PHE A 78 -7.18 -1.29 4.57
C PHE A 78 -7.65 -1.15 6.03
N ASN A 79 -8.88 -0.65 6.22
CA ASN A 79 -9.52 -0.60 7.54
C ASN A 79 -10.16 -1.96 7.82
N THR A 80 -9.52 -2.79 8.64
CA THR A 80 -10.03 -4.13 8.98
C THR A 80 -11.33 -4.13 9.77
N LYS A 81 -11.61 -3.08 10.55
CA LYS A 81 -12.87 -2.96 11.30
C LYS A 81 -14.05 -2.68 10.39
N LEU A 82 -13.85 -1.74 9.46
CA LEU A 82 -14.88 -1.33 8.51
C LEU A 82 -14.88 -2.21 7.25
N LYS A 83 -13.84 -3.02 7.05
CA LYS A 83 -13.57 -3.85 5.86
C LYS A 83 -13.51 -3.05 4.56
N VAL A 84 -13.06 -1.79 4.64
CA VAL A 84 -12.98 -0.88 3.48
C VAL A 84 -11.57 -0.33 3.29
N TRP A 85 -11.22 -0.12 2.03
CA TRP A 85 -10.02 0.63 1.66
C TRP A 85 -10.27 2.13 1.80
N THR A 86 -9.37 2.79 2.50
CA THR A 86 -9.45 4.23 2.73
C THR A 86 -8.16 4.90 2.27
N ARG A 87 -8.28 6.07 1.65
CA ARG A 87 -7.12 6.86 1.23
C ARG A 87 -6.46 7.51 2.45
N VAL A 88 -5.13 7.42 2.52
CA VAL A 88 -4.35 8.22 3.46
C VAL A 88 -4.30 9.65 2.92
N VAL A 89 -4.79 10.58 3.74
CA VAL A 89 -4.83 12.01 3.40
C VAL A 89 -3.65 12.74 4.02
N ASP A 90 -3.16 13.78 3.36
CA ASP A 90 -2.12 14.63 3.93
C ASP A 90 -2.62 15.31 5.22
N ARG A 91 -1.75 15.39 6.22
CA ARG A 91 -1.98 16.14 7.46
C ARG A 91 -2.19 17.64 7.20
N ASP A 92 -1.49 18.20 6.22
CA ASP A 92 -1.43 19.64 5.95
C ASP A 92 -2.24 20.07 4.70
N GLY A 93 -2.83 19.11 3.98
CA GLY A 93 -3.37 19.33 2.64
C GLY A 93 -4.68 20.11 2.58
N LYS A 94 -4.64 21.27 1.90
CA LYS A 94 -5.81 22.06 1.47
C LYS A 94 -6.78 21.29 0.55
N ASP A 95 -6.33 20.16 0.00
CA ASP A 95 -7.01 19.40 -1.08
C ASP A 95 -7.18 17.90 -0.73
N GLY A 96 -6.73 17.45 0.45
CA GLY A 96 -6.85 16.07 0.93
C GLY A 96 -5.94 15.02 0.24
N LYS A 97 -4.94 15.42 -0.55
CA LYS A 97 -4.04 14.50 -1.27
C LYS A 97 -2.64 14.46 -0.66
N LEU A 98 -2.18 13.27 -0.27
CA LEU A 98 -0.76 13.02 0.01
C LEU A 98 -0.01 12.88 -1.32
N GLU A 99 0.86 13.85 -1.64
CA GLU A 99 1.56 13.89 -2.93
C GLU A 99 2.81 13.00 -2.93
N LEU A 100 2.69 11.84 -3.58
CA LEU A 100 3.80 10.89 -3.73
C LEU A 100 4.60 11.07 -5.03
N TYR A 101 4.17 11.97 -5.93
CA TYR A 101 4.82 12.42 -7.17
C TYR A 101 5.35 11.36 -8.16
N SER A 102 5.27 10.07 -7.87
CA SER A 102 5.79 9.02 -8.75
C SER A 102 4.79 7.89 -8.94
N PHE A 103 4.59 7.53 -10.21
CA PHE A 103 3.71 6.46 -10.69
C PHE A 103 4.33 5.06 -10.57
N ALA A 104 5.39 4.89 -9.79
CA ALA A 104 6.21 3.67 -9.80
C ALA A 104 7.10 3.58 -8.54
N ALA A 105 6.53 3.66 -7.33
CA ALA A 105 7.24 3.08 -6.20
C ALA A 105 7.57 1.63 -6.60
N GLN A 106 8.83 1.21 -6.54
CA GLN A 106 9.28 -0.15 -6.87
C GLN A 106 9.37 -1.05 -5.65
N LYS A 107 9.39 -0.44 -4.46
CA LYS A 107 9.46 -1.14 -3.19
C LYS A 107 8.90 -0.26 -2.09
N MET A 108 8.39 -0.88 -1.03
CA MET A 108 7.91 -0.18 0.15
C MET A 108 8.24 -0.99 1.40
N GLU A 109 8.77 -0.35 2.43
CA GLU A 109 9.19 -0.98 3.68
C GLU A 109 8.74 -0.16 4.89
N GLU A 110 8.71 -0.77 6.07
CA GLU A 110 8.60 -0.05 7.34
C GLU A 110 9.99 0.36 7.83
N TYR A 111 10.16 1.62 8.22
CA TYR A 111 11.39 2.13 8.83
C TYR A 111 11.05 3.05 10.01
N GLU A 112 11.44 2.65 11.22
CA GLU A 112 11.22 3.40 12.46
C GLU A 112 9.77 3.86 12.67
N GLY A 113 8.81 3.01 12.28
CA GLY A 113 7.38 3.29 12.41
C GLY A 113 6.80 4.23 11.36
N ASN A 114 7.59 4.59 10.35
CA ASN A 114 7.19 5.28 9.12
C ASN A 114 7.09 4.29 7.97
N ILE A 115 6.30 4.63 6.96
CA ILE A 115 6.33 3.92 5.68
C ILE A 115 7.38 4.58 4.78
N ALA A 116 8.21 3.75 4.17
CA ALA A 116 9.28 4.13 3.26
C ALA A 116 9.03 3.55 1.86
N PRO A 117 8.25 4.22 0.99
CA PRO A 117 8.21 3.89 -0.43
C PRO A 117 9.49 4.37 -1.15
N PHE A 118 9.96 3.56 -2.09
CA PHE A 118 11.16 3.79 -2.89
C PHE A 118 10.81 3.82 -4.38
N TRP A 119 11.34 4.77 -5.14
CA TRP A 119 11.16 4.86 -6.59
C TRP A 119 12.48 5.18 -7.30
N PRO A 120 12.66 4.68 -8.54
CA PRO A 120 13.79 5.09 -9.37
C PRO A 120 13.65 6.57 -9.73
N LEU A 121 14.74 7.31 -9.65
CA LEU A 121 14.83 8.65 -10.22
C LEU A 121 15.12 8.52 -11.72
N ALA A 122 14.25 9.09 -12.54
CA ALA A 122 14.52 9.20 -13.97
C ALA A 122 15.75 10.08 -14.19
N ASN A 123 16.85 9.46 -14.64
CA ASN A 123 18.10 10.15 -14.91
C ASN A 123 18.33 10.27 -16.42
N THR A 124 18.90 11.39 -16.86
CA THR A 124 19.35 11.55 -18.25
C THR A 124 20.55 10.66 -18.56
N ASP A 125 21.36 10.38 -17.53
CA ASP A 125 22.45 9.42 -17.59
C ASP A 125 21.93 8.01 -17.31
N ARG A 126 21.89 7.16 -18.35
CA ARG A 126 21.39 5.78 -18.26
C ARG A 126 22.27 4.84 -17.43
N THR A 127 23.45 5.29 -17.00
CA THR A 127 24.31 4.52 -16.11
C THR A 127 23.99 4.73 -14.63
N LYS A 128 23.20 5.76 -14.31
CA LYS A 128 22.76 6.05 -12.94
C LYS A 128 21.44 5.37 -12.63
N ASN A 129 21.38 4.73 -11.47
CA ASN A 129 20.19 4.07 -10.95
C ASN A 129 19.85 4.62 -9.56
N ASP A 130 19.75 5.94 -9.47
CA ASP A 130 19.45 6.60 -8.20
C ASP A 130 18.04 6.17 -7.72
N LEU A 131 17.94 5.81 -6.46
CA LEU A 131 16.69 5.45 -5.79
C LEU A 131 16.32 6.58 -4.83
N ILE A 132 15.12 7.13 -4.96
CA ILE A 132 14.58 8.11 -4.02
C ILE A 132 13.62 7.43 -3.06
N CYS A 133 13.57 7.92 -1.83
CA CYS A 133 12.61 7.50 -0.82
C CYS A 133 11.92 8.71 -0.19
N LYS A 134 10.70 8.51 0.31
CA LYS A 134 10.08 9.37 1.31
C LYS A 134 9.86 8.58 2.59
N LEU A 135 10.11 9.21 3.75
CA LEU A 135 9.63 8.67 5.02
C LEU A 135 8.29 9.33 5.34
N ILE A 136 7.25 8.51 5.49
CA ILE A 136 5.88 8.97 5.71
C ILE A 136 5.45 8.52 7.11
N ALA A 137 5.35 9.47 8.03
CA ALA A 137 4.75 9.25 9.33
C ALA A 137 3.23 9.13 9.18
N LEU A 138 2.64 8.17 9.89
CA LEU A 138 1.21 7.91 9.86
C LEU A 138 0.59 8.13 11.25
N ASP A 139 -0.42 9.00 11.28
CA ASP A 139 -1.18 9.34 12.49
C ASP A 139 -2.64 8.90 12.35
N ARG A 140 -3.21 8.30 13.40
CA ARG A 140 -4.64 7.95 13.43
C ARG A 140 -5.46 9.17 13.85
N VAL A 141 -6.52 9.47 13.11
CA VAL A 141 -7.48 10.54 13.41
C VAL A 141 -8.89 9.96 13.35
N GLY A 142 -9.42 9.56 14.51
CA GLY A 142 -10.68 8.78 14.58
C GLY A 142 -10.54 7.44 13.85
N GLU A 143 -11.44 7.19 12.91
CA GLU A 143 -11.40 6.00 12.04
C GLU A 143 -10.58 6.21 10.75
N ASN A 144 -9.95 7.38 10.57
CA ASN A 144 -9.11 7.70 9.41
C ASN A 144 -7.62 7.68 9.75
N ILE A 145 -6.78 7.65 8.71
CA ILE A 145 -5.32 7.79 8.82
C ILE A 145 -4.87 9.00 8.01
N ARG A 146 -3.98 9.79 8.61
CA ARG A 146 -3.28 10.88 7.95
C ARG A 146 -1.82 10.54 7.77
N GLY A 147 -1.22 11.03 6.69
CA GLY A 147 0.21 10.93 6.42
C GLY A 147 0.89 12.29 6.48
N ARG A 148 2.15 12.31 6.93
CA ARG A 148 3.05 13.46 6.85
C ARG A 148 4.39 12.99 6.30
N ILE A 149 4.95 13.72 5.35
CA ILE A 149 6.30 13.45 4.84
C ILE A 149 7.30 14.01 5.86
N GLU A 150 8.04 13.13 6.53
CA GLU A 150 9.13 13.49 7.45
C GLU A 150 10.43 13.75 6.70
N TRP A 151 10.63 13.04 5.59
CA TRP A 151 11.84 13.14 4.79
C TRP A 151 11.57 12.77 3.34
N SER A 152 12.33 13.35 2.42
CA SER A 152 12.32 13.03 0.99
C SER A 152 13.72 13.25 0.41
N GLY A 153 14.27 12.26 -0.29
CA GLY A 153 15.59 12.41 -0.90
C GLY A 153 16.12 11.15 -1.58
N ILE A 154 17.32 11.26 -2.16
CA ILE A 154 18.05 10.13 -2.74
C ILE A 154 18.49 9.20 -1.60
N ALA A 155 18.02 7.96 -1.62
CA ALA A 155 18.34 6.90 -0.69
C ALA A 155 19.52 6.02 -1.16
N ALA A 156 19.74 5.91 -2.48
CA ALA A 156 20.88 5.24 -3.08
C ALA A 156 21.21 5.88 -4.44
N ALA A 157 22.48 5.88 -4.85
CA ALA A 157 22.98 6.44 -6.11
C ALA A 157 24.00 5.50 -6.77
#